data_AF-A0A2R7M2I3-F1
#
_entry.id   AF-A0A2R7M2I3-F1
#
_cell.length_a   1.000
_cell.length_b   1.000
_cell.length_c   1.000
_cell.angle_alpha   90.00
_cell.angle_beta   90.00
_cell.angle_gamma   90.00
#
_symmetry.space_group_name_H-M   'P 1'
#
loop_
_entity.id
_entity.type
_entity.pdbx_description
1 polymer ?
#
loop_
_entity_poly.entity_id
_entity_poly.type
_entity_poly.pdbx_seq_one_letter_code
_entity_poly.pdbx_strand_id
1 'polypeptide(L)' 'MGGTSRYVLVAPGAGAPKELRTFADLREGVLAGRNFRSLREFAVAAVTEADHPLPAVARVFRLPVWRLEQWVVESGYTVR' A
#
# COMPACT_ATOMS: atom_id res chain seq x y z
N MET A 1 -10.21 42.49 -9.34
CA MET A 1 -10.71 41.56 -8.30
C MET A 1 -10.84 40.19 -8.94
N GLY A 2 -10.18 39.16 -8.39
CA GLY A 2 -10.43 37.76 -8.78
C GLY A 2 -9.16 36.93 -8.94
N GLY A 3 -8.99 35.93 -8.07
CA GLY A 3 -8.13 34.79 -8.33
C GLY A 3 -6.93 34.60 -7.40
N THR A 4 -7.11 34.65 -6.08
CA THR A 4 -6.12 34.06 -5.15
C THR A 4 -6.13 32.54 -5.32
N SER A 5 -5.32 32.06 -6.26
CA SER A 5 -5.07 30.66 -6.50
C SER A 5 -4.44 30.05 -5.24
N ARG A 6 -5.19 29.17 -4.59
CA ARG A 6 -4.80 28.52 -3.34
C ARG A 6 -3.82 27.40 -3.66
N TYR A 7 -2.53 27.74 -3.77
CA TYR A 7 -1.48 26.73 -3.85
C TYR A 7 -1.36 26.05 -2.48
N VAL A 8 -1.84 24.81 -2.39
CA VAL A 8 -1.60 23.96 -1.22
C VAL A 8 -0.24 23.29 -1.42
N LEU A 9 0.77 23.81 -0.72
CA LEU A 9 2.03 23.10 -0.50
C LEU A 9 1.76 21.94 0.46
N VAL A 10 1.62 20.73 -0.06
CA VAL A 10 1.65 19.51 0.77
C VAL A 10 3.11 19.21 1.08
N ALA A 11 3.52 19.47 2.32
CA ALA A 11 4.77 18.98 2.88
C ALA A 11 4.64 17.46 3.17
N PRO A 12 5.60 16.61 2.77
CA PRO A 12 5.60 15.21 3.13
C PRO A 12 6.21 15.07 4.53
N GLY A 13 5.36 15.12 5.57
CA GLY A 13 5.82 15.02 6.94
C GLY A 13 4.74 14.52 7.88
N ALA A 14 4.84 13.23 8.23
CA ALA A 14 4.39 12.59 9.46
C ALA A 14 3.02 12.99 10.05
N GLY A 15 2.06 12.04 10.07
CA GLY A 15 1.01 12.06 11.10
C GLY A 15 -0.43 11.84 10.67
N ALA A 16 -0.71 10.92 9.74
CA ALA A 16 -2.01 10.27 9.62
C ALA A 16 -1.77 8.87 9.02
N PRO A 17 -2.59 7.84 9.31
CA PRO A 17 -2.58 6.63 8.49
C PRO A 17 -2.93 7.08 7.07
N LYS A 18 -1.90 7.28 6.24
CA LYS A 18 -2.02 7.69 4.85
C LYS A 18 -2.92 6.63 4.25
N GLU A 19 -4.15 7.02 3.93
CA GLU A 19 -5.13 6.09 3.41
C GLU A 19 -4.49 5.52 2.14
N LEU A 20 -4.11 4.24 2.17
CA LEU A 20 -3.43 3.57 1.08
C LEU A 20 -4.44 3.49 -0.06
N ARG A 21 -4.47 4.54 -0.88
CA ARG A 21 -5.47 4.74 -1.93
C ARG A 21 -4.94 4.23 -3.26
N THR A 22 -3.61 4.17 -3.43
CA THR A 22 -2.99 3.82 -4.71
C THR A 22 -1.82 2.85 -4.57
N PHE A 23 -1.47 2.22 -5.69
CA PHE A 23 -0.26 1.38 -5.81
C PHE A 23 1.03 2.14 -5.52
N ALA A 24 1.07 3.45 -5.83
CA ALA A 24 2.23 4.28 -5.55
C ALA A 24 2.46 4.40 -4.06
N ASP A 25 1.39 4.52 -3.26
CA ASP A 25 1.46 4.59 -1.80
C ASP A 25 2.03 3.29 -1.20
N LEU A 26 1.66 2.12 -1.75
CA LEU A 26 2.23 0.83 -1.33
C LEU A 26 3.70 0.66 -1.73
N ARG A 27 4.16 1.39 -2.75
CA ARG A 27 5.54 1.31 -3.24
C ARG A 27 6.47 2.34 -2.58
N GLU A 28 5.99 3.04 -1.56
CA GLU A 28 6.81 3.90 -0.71
C GLU A 28 7.49 3.08 0.41
N GLY A 29 8.56 3.62 0.99
CA GLY A 29 9.25 2.98 2.12
C GLY A 29 9.99 1.69 1.75
N VAL A 30 9.74 0.60 2.50
CA VAL A 30 10.46 -0.69 2.42
C VAL A 30 10.32 -1.37 1.05
N LEU A 31 9.25 -1.06 0.32
CA LEU A 31 8.99 -1.61 -1.02
C LEU A 31 9.53 -0.73 -2.16
N ALA A 32 10.06 0.45 -1.85
CA ALA A 32 10.61 1.37 -2.84
C ALA A 32 11.86 0.77 -3.51
N GLY A 33 11.89 0.77 -4.85
CA GLY A 33 13.01 0.24 -5.63
C GLY A 33 13.15 -1.29 -5.62
N ARG A 34 12.29 -2.03 -4.92
CA ARG A 34 12.23 -3.49 -5.00
C ARG A 34 11.54 -3.93 -6.28
N ASN A 35 12.09 -4.97 -6.91
CA ASN A 35 11.53 -5.57 -8.10
C ASN A 35 10.80 -6.86 -7.71
N PHE A 36 9.51 -6.92 -8.00
CA PHE A 36 8.66 -8.07 -7.69
C PHE A 36 8.37 -8.82 -8.98
N ARG A 37 8.40 -10.16 -8.95
CA ARG A 37 8.16 -10.97 -10.15
C ARG A 37 6.69 -10.97 -10.55
N SER A 38 5.79 -10.66 -9.63
CA SER A 38 4.35 -10.57 -9.89
C SER A 38 3.65 -9.58 -8.96
N LEU A 39 2.48 -9.12 -9.38
CA LEU A 39 1.58 -8.32 -8.53
C LEU A 39 1.20 -9.04 -7.23
N ARG A 40 1.06 -10.37 -7.28
CA ARG A 40 0.76 -11.20 -6.11
C ARG A 40 1.89 -11.12 -5.07
N GLU A 41 3.13 -11.27 -5.52
CA GLU A 41 4.31 -11.18 -4.64
C GLU A 41 4.42 -9.79 -4.02
N PHE A 42 4.15 -8.74 -4.80
CA PHE A 42 4.08 -7.36 -4.29
C PHE A 42 2.99 -7.17 -3.24
N ALA A 43 1.78 -7.72 -3.46
CA ALA A 43 0.68 -7.62 -2.51
C ALA A 43 1.00 -8.31 -1.18
N VAL A 44 1.64 -9.48 -1.22
CA VAL A 44 2.08 -10.20 -0.03
C VAL A 44 3.14 -9.39 0.71
N ALA A 45 4.17 -8.91 0.02
CA ALA A 45 5.21 -8.09 0.62
C ALA A 45 4.67 -6.78 1.23
N ALA A 46 3.63 -6.19 0.64
CA ALA A 46 2.98 -5.00 1.22
C ALA A 46 2.35 -5.29 2.58
N VAL A 47 1.77 -6.47 2.76
CA VAL A 47 1.17 -6.86 4.04
C VAL A 47 2.24 -7.32 5.04
N THR A 48 3.23 -8.10 4.60
CA THR A 48 4.17 -8.78 5.50
C THR A 48 5.43 -7.97 5.82
N GLU A 49 5.94 -7.20 4.84
CA GLU A 49 7.20 -6.47 4.96
C GLU A 49 6.96 -4.99 5.27
N ALA A 50 5.89 -4.40 4.73
CA ALA A 50 5.53 -3.01 4.96
C ALA A 50 4.47 -2.83 6.08
N ASP A 51 4.06 -3.94 6.72
CA ASP A 51 3.08 -3.98 7.83
C ASP A 51 1.76 -3.24 7.49
N HIS A 52 1.40 -3.21 6.21
CA HIS A 52 0.18 -2.52 5.79
C HIS A 52 -1.06 -3.35 6.11
N PRO A 53 -2.17 -2.69 6.51
CA PRO A 53 -3.39 -3.40 6.81
C PRO A 53 -3.93 -4.13 5.58
N LEU A 54 -4.14 -5.43 5.74
CA LEU A 54 -4.68 -6.36 4.74
C LEU A 54 -5.91 -5.80 3.98
N PRO A 55 -6.94 -5.20 4.64
CA PRO A 55 -8.08 -4.64 3.92
C PRO A 55 -7.73 -3.41 3.05
N ALA A 56 -6.69 -2.64 3.40
CA ALA A 56 -6.27 -1.49 2.61
C ALA A 56 -5.53 -1.95 1.35
N VAL A 57 -4.63 -2.93 1.48
CA VAL A 57 -3.95 -3.56 0.33
C VAL A 57 -4.99 -4.22 -0.59
N ALA A 58 -5.95 -4.98 -0.05
CA ALA A 58 -7.00 -5.60 -0.85
C ALA A 58 -7.83 -4.57 -1.65
N ARG A 59 -8.11 -3.40 -1.07
CA ARG A 59 -8.82 -2.30 -1.75
C ARG A 59 -8.00 -1.71 -2.90
N VAL A 60 -6.69 -1.49 -2.73
CA VAL A 60 -5.80 -0.97 -3.78
C VAL A 60 -5.77 -1.92 -4.98
N PHE A 61 -5.67 -3.21 -4.72
CA PHE A 61 -5.63 -4.24 -5.77
C PHE A 61 -7.03 -4.63 -6.28
N ARG A 62 -8.11 -4.07 -5.70
CA ARG A 62 -9.52 -4.40 -6.02
C ARG A 62 -9.83 -5.89 -5.92
N LEU A 63 -9.28 -6.54 -4.89
CA LEU A 63 -9.46 -7.96 -4.59
C LEU A 63 -10.35 -8.08 -3.35
N PRO A 64 -11.06 -9.21 -3.17
CA PRO A 64 -11.63 -9.52 -1.88
C PRO A 64 -10.52 -9.85 -0.86
N VAL A 65 -10.73 -9.47 0.40
CA VAL A 65 -9.74 -9.63 1.49
C VAL A 65 -9.31 -11.09 1.65
N TRP A 66 -10.25 -12.04 1.63
CA TRP A 66 -9.96 -13.48 1.73
C TRP A 66 -8.96 -13.99 0.69
N ARG A 67 -8.95 -13.40 -0.52
CA ARG A 67 -8.02 -13.80 -1.58
C ARG A 67 -6.61 -13.32 -1.29
N LEU A 68 -6.48 -12.12 -0.72
CA LEU A 68 -5.18 -11.61 -0.30
C LEU A 68 -4.65 -12.40 0.91
N GLU A 69 -5.51 -12.76 1.86
CA GLU A 69 -5.16 -13.64 2.99
C GLU A 69 -4.61 -14.98 2.50
N GLN A 70 -5.30 -15.63 1.54
CA GLN A 70 -4.81 -16.86 0.92
C GLN A 70 -3.44 -16.68 0.29
N TRP A 71 -3.17 -15.57 -0.41
CA TRP A 71 -1.87 -15.34 -1.00
C TRP A 71 -0.75 -15.21 0.03
N VAL A 72 -1.01 -14.57 1.17
CA VAL A 72 -0.06 -14.44 2.27
C VAL A 72 0.25 -15.81 2.87
N VAL A 73 -0.79 -16.61 3.14
CA VAL A 73 -0.67 -17.98 3.67
C VAL A 73 0.09 -18.90 2.71
N GLU A 74 -0.27 -18.88 1.42
CA GLU A 74 0.39 -19.70 0.38
C GLU A 74 1.85 -19.29 0.15
N SER A 75 2.21 -18.04 0.45
CA SER A 75 3.60 -17.57 0.34
C SER A 75 4.47 -18.01 1.52
N GLY A 76 3.91 -18.74 2.48
CA GLY A 76 4.63 -19.23 3.67
C GLY A 76 4.87 -18.17 4.74
N TYR A 77 4.28 -16.98 4.59
CA TYR A 77 4.29 -15.96 5.64
C TYR A 77 3.16 -16.22 6.62
N THR A 78 3.50 -16.58 7.86
CA THR A 78 2.55 -16.57 8.97
C THR A 78 2.33 -15.13 9.40
N VAL A 79 1.12 -14.59 9.19
CA VAL A 79 0.69 -13.36 9.87
C VAL A 79 0.83 -13.62 11.37
N ARG A 80 1.69 -12.86 12.05
CA ARG A 80 1.97 -13.02 13.48
C ARG A 80 1.04 -12.15 14.32
#